data_AF-A0A0T5ZNM0-F1
#
_entry.id   AF-A0A0T5ZNM0-F1
#
_cell.length_a   1.000
_cell.length_b   1.000
_cell.length_c   1.000
_cell.angle_alpha   90.00
_cell.angle_beta   90.00
_cell.angle_gamma   90.00
#
_symmetry.space_group_name_H-M   'P 1'
#
loop_
_entity.id
_entity.type
_entity.pdbx_description
1 polymer ?
#
loop_
_entity_poly.entity_id
_entity_poly.type
_entity_poly.pdbx_seq_one_letter_code
_entity_poly.pdbx_strand_id
1 'polypeptide(L)'
;MIAEGHTRQVGILVFDEVEVLDMAGPFEVFSVASRLMLRQRPAEPPPFGVALVSADGGTVRARGGLRLTPDRSITDAPPFDIVVVPGGIVDAPERDPIVTSWVRERWTSSAVVASVCTGAFVLAAAGLLDGLKVTTHREDQAVLARRYPAVRVVGDRRWVDHGRIATSGGISAGIDLSLHLVGRFLGIGHARATAHQMEYDWRESPAG
;
A
#
# COMPACT_ATOMS: atom_id res chain seq x y z
N MET A 1 18.71 0.44 -8.92
CA MET A 1 18.89 -0.95 -8.48
C MET A 1 19.29 -0.91 -7.01
N ILE A 2 18.49 -1.49 -6.11
CA ILE A 2 18.83 -1.54 -4.68
C ILE A 2 19.60 -2.84 -4.46
N ALA A 3 20.75 -2.73 -3.79
CA ALA A 3 21.71 -3.81 -3.57
C ALA A 3 21.11 -5.02 -2.83
N GLU A 4 21.59 -6.21 -3.16
CA GLU A 4 21.38 -7.41 -2.35
C GLU A 4 21.89 -7.16 -0.92
N GLY A 5 21.13 -7.60 0.09
CA GLY A 5 21.48 -7.44 1.52
C GLY A 5 20.93 -6.19 2.23
N HIS A 6 20.03 -5.41 1.63
CA HIS A 6 19.34 -4.29 2.31
C HIS A 6 17.86 -4.60 2.62
N THR A 7 17.43 -4.27 3.84
CA THR A 7 16.02 -4.32 4.26
C THR A 7 15.23 -3.17 3.65
N ARG A 8 14.31 -3.49 2.73
CA ARG A 8 13.42 -2.50 2.13
C ARG A 8 12.42 -1.99 3.16
N GLN A 9 12.35 -0.67 3.32
CA GLN A 9 11.42 -0.06 4.26
C GLN A 9 10.04 0.11 3.61
N VAL A 10 9.00 -0.39 4.27
CA VAL A 10 7.60 -0.30 3.87
C VAL A 10 6.87 0.59 4.85
N GLY A 11 6.40 1.75 4.37
CA GLY A 11 5.59 2.67 5.16
C GLY A 11 4.12 2.52 4.81
N ILE A 12 3.27 2.21 5.78
CA ILE A 12 1.82 2.13 5.59
C ILE A 12 1.18 3.33 6.28
N LEU A 13 0.56 4.22 5.50
CA LEU A 13 -0.11 5.41 6.02
C LEU A 13 -1.39 4.98 6.77
N VAL A 14 -1.52 5.37 8.03
CA VAL A 14 -2.72 5.14 8.85
C VAL A 14 -3.32 6.46 9.30
N PHE A 15 -4.63 6.51 9.32
CA PHE A 15 -5.43 7.69 9.64
C PHE A 15 -6.75 7.25 10.29
N ASP A 16 -7.42 8.15 11.00
CA ASP A 16 -8.70 7.83 11.62
C ASP A 16 -9.71 7.34 10.58
N GLU A 17 -10.44 6.29 10.94
CA GLU A 17 -11.37 5.57 10.06
C GLU A 17 -10.70 4.92 8.83
N VAL A 18 -9.40 4.59 8.91
CA VAL A 18 -8.73 3.66 8.00
C VAL A 18 -9.41 2.29 8.04
N GLU A 19 -9.60 1.67 6.87
CA GLU A 19 -10.16 0.32 6.77
C GLU A 19 -9.14 -0.72 7.26
N VAL A 20 -9.53 -1.56 8.22
CA VAL A 20 -8.59 -2.38 8.99
C VAL A 20 -7.78 -3.31 8.08
N LEU A 21 -8.44 -4.00 7.16
CA LEU A 21 -7.78 -4.96 6.27
C LEU A 21 -7.06 -4.31 5.09
N ASP A 22 -7.39 -3.08 4.71
CA ASP A 22 -6.63 -2.35 3.70
C ASP A 22 -5.22 -2.01 4.19
N MET A 23 -5.06 -1.82 5.50
CA MET A 23 -3.76 -1.66 6.16
C MET A 23 -3.16 -3.02 6.54
N ALA A 24 -3.92 -3.84 7.26
CA ALA A 24 -3.41 -5.07 7.87
C ALA A 24 -3.08 -6.15 6.83
N GLY A 25 -3.78 -6.20 5.70
CA GLY A 25 -3.49 -7.12 4.61
C GLY A 25 -2.08 -6.92 4.04
N PRO A 26 -1.75 -5.73 3.51
CA PRO A 26 -0.39 -5.39 3.10
C PRO A 26 0.64 -5.59 4.22
N PHE A 27 0.34 -5.17 5.45
CA PHE A 27 1.22 -5.37 6.60
C PHE A 27 1.59 -6.85 6.79
N GLU A 28 0.59 -7.73 6.79
CA GLU A 28 0.79 -9.16 7.00
C GLU A 28 1.56 -9.79 5.83
N VAL A 29 1.25 -9.44 4.58
CA VAL A 29 1.95 -9.96 3.39
C VAL A 29 3.46 -9.69 3.47
N PHE A 30 3.86 -8.43 3.67
CA PHE A 30 5.28 -8.10 3.73
C PHE A 30 5.97 -8.73 4.96
N SER A 31 5.27 -8.79 6.10
CA SER A 31 5.78 -9.42 7.32
C SER A 31 5.99 -10.93 7.16
N VAL A 32 5.03 -11.64 6.55
CA VAL A 32 5.15 -13.08 6.27
C VAL A 32 6.29 -13.34 5.28
N ALA A 33 6.39 -12.54 4.21
CA ALA A 33 7.47 -12.66 3.24
C ALA A 33 8.84 -12.55 3.93
N SER A 34 9.00 -11.61 4.87
CA SER A 34 10.22 -11.50 5.67
C SER A 34 10.45 -12.70 6.58
N ARG A 35 9.43 -13.16 7.33
CA ARG A 35 9.54 -14.33 8.23
C ARG A 35 9.95 -15.59 7.46
N LEU A 36 9.43 -15.81 6.25
CA LEU A 36 9.80 -16.96 5.42
C LEU A 36 11.26 -16.91 4.97
N MET A 37 11.73 -15.75 4.52
CA MET A 37 13.13 -15.58 4.10
C MET A 37 14.08 -15.86 5.28
N LEU A 38 13.79 -15.28 6.45
CA LEU A 38 14.62 -15.47 7.65
C LEU A 38 14.66 -16.92 8.15
N ARG A 39 13.59 -17.70 7.96
CA ARG A 39 13.62 -19.15 8.26
C ARG A 39 14.60 -19.90 7.36
N GLN A 40 14.72 -19.50 6.10
CA GLN A 40 15.63 -20.12 5.13
C GLN A 40 17.07 -19.58 5.26
N ARG A 41 17.21 -18.32 5.63
CA ARG A 41 18.48 -17.56 5.66
C ARG A 41 18.58 -16.72 6.94
N PRO A 42 18.77 -17.33 8.11
CA PRO A 42 18.70 -16.64 9.40
C PRO A 42 19.82 -15.62 9.64
N ALA A 43 20.92 -15.70 8.89
CA ALA A 43 22.03 -14.75 8.98
C ALA A 43 21.85 -13.50 8.09
N GLU A 44 20.86 -13.49 7.19
CA GLU A 44 20.58 -12.34 6.34
C GLU A 44 19.57 -11.39 7.02
N PRO A 45 19.64 -10.08 6.75
CA PRO A 45 18.62 -9.15 7.23
C PRO A 45 17.26 -9.46 6.59
N PRO A 46 16.13 -9.09 7.24
CA PRO A 46 14.81 -9.28 6.63
C PRO A 46 14.71 -8.50 5.31
N PRO A 47 14.04 -9.04 4.29
CA PRO A 47 13.88 -8.34 3.02
C PRO A 47 12.99 -7.10 3.12
N PHE A 48 12.04 -7.07 4.05
CA PHE A 48 11.15 -5.94 4.33
C PHE A 48 11.11 -5.60 5.81
N GLY A 49 11.14 -4.31 6.13
CA GLY A 49 10.79 -3.74 7.43
C GLY A 49 9.52 -2.91 7.28
N VAL A 50 8.46 -3.26 8.00
CA VAL A 50 7.14 -2.61 7.87
C VAL A 50 6.92 -1.67 9.05
N ALA A 51 6.47 -0.45 8.79
CA ALA A 51 6.14 0.55 9.80
C ALA A 51 4.79 1.22 9.48
N LEU A 52 3.98 1.42 10.50
CA LEU A 52 2.77 2.24 10.44
C LEU A 52 3.14 3.72 10.63
N VAL A 53 2.61 4.58 9.78
CA VAL A 53 2.91 6.02 9.77
C VAL A 53 1.61 6.79 9.87
N SER A 54 1.43 7.66 10.86
CA SER A 54 0.30 8.60 10.89
C SER A 54 0.77 10.04 10.68
N ALA A 55 -0.18 10.97 10.54
CA ALA A 55 0.16 12.39 10.36
C ALA A 55 1.02 12.95 11.52
N ASP A 56 0.69 12.60 12.76
CA ASP A 56 1.26 13.19 13.97
C ASP A 56 1.88 12.18 14.95
N GLY A 57 1.85 10.88 14.62
CA GLY A 57 2.29 9.79 15.51
C GLY A 57 1.28 9.41 16.60
N GLY A 58 0.10 10.07 16.64
CA GLY A 58 -0.96 9.79 17.59
C GLY A 58 -1.67 8.46 17.35
N THR A 59 -2.37 7.96 18.37
CA THR A 59 -3.19 6.75 18.24
C THR A 59 -4.26 6.96 17.17
N VAL A 60 -4.33 6.04 16.21
CA VAL A 60 -5.33 6.03 15.15
C VAL A 60 -6.50 5.14 15.57
N ARG A 61 -7.73 5.63 15.39
CA ARG A 61 -8.95 4.84 15.54
C ARG A 61 -9.43 4.38 14.17
N ALA A 62 -9.11 3.15 13.79
CA ALA A 62 -9.57 2.53 12.54
C ALA A 62 -11.07 2.23 12.57
N ARG A 63 -11.64 1.89 11.40
CA ARG A 63 -13.06 1.50 11.29
C ARG A 63 -13.38 0.33 12.23
N GLY A 64 -14.59 0.37 12.78
CA GLY A 64 -15.01 -0.60 13.80
C GLY A 64 -14.38 -0.37 15.18
N GLY A 65 -13.59 0.70 15.37
CA GLY A 65 -13.08 1.13 16.67
C GLY A 65 -11.77 0.48 17.11
N LEU A 66 -11.10 -0.29 16.24
CA LEU A 66 -9.76 -0.80 16.49
C LEU A 66 -8.78 0.38 16.69
N ARG A 67 -7.96 0.33 17.74
CA ARG A 67 -6.94 1.35 18.01
C ARG A 67 -5.57 0.84 17.58
N LEU A 68 -4.86 1.69 16.86
CA LEU A 68 -3.53 1.43 16.34
C LEU A 68 -2.57 2.48 16.91
N THR A 69 -1.40 2.05 17.37
CA THR A 69 -0.31 2.96 17.74
C THR A 69 0.68 2.97 16.58
N PRO A 70 0.80 4.07 15.82
CA PRO A 70 1.75 4.17 14.73
C PRO A 70 3.20 4.10 15.24
N ASP A 71 4.10 3.57 14.43
CA ASP A 71 5.53 3.52 14.74
C ASP A 71 6.21 4.89 14.54
N ARG A 72 5.65 5.67 13.63
CA ARG A 72 6.19 6.93 13.11
C ARG A 72 5.10 7.96 12.86
N SER A 73 5.48 9.23 12.95
CA SER A 73 4.74 10.34 12.38
C SER A 73 5.26 10.63 10.96
N ILE A 74 4.51 11.41 10.18
CA ILE A 74 4.95 11.87 8.86
C ILE A 74 6.28 12.65 8.93
N THR A 75 6.51 13.37 10.04
CA THR A 75 7.67 14.25 10.23
C THR A 75 8.93 13.50 10.67
N ASP A 76 8.80 12.37 11.38
CA ASP A 76 9.93 11.54 11.81
C ASP A 76 10.16 10.29 10.94
N ALA A 77 9.26 10.04 9.99
CA ALA A 77 9.32 8.88 9.12
C ALA A 77 10.61 8.87 8.26
N PRO A 78 11.41 7.77 8.30
CA PRO A 78 12.55 7.61 7.41
C PRO A 78 12.09 7.50 5.95
N PRO A 79 13.02 7.54 4.97
CA PRO A 79 12.73 7.13 3.61
C PRO A 79 12.13 5.72 3.56
N PHE A 80 11.11 5.55 2.72
CA PHE A 80 10.50 4.25 2.44
C PHE A 80 10.75 3.85 1.00
N ASP A 81 11.09 2.59 0.78
CA ASP A 81 11.18 2.01 -0.56
C ASP A 81 9.79 1.72 -1.14
N ILE A 82 8.84 1.39 -0.27
CA ILE A 82 7.45 1.11 -0.62
C ILE A 82 6.56 1.94 0.31
N VAL A 83 5.64 2.72 -0.25
CA VAL A 83 4.57 3.38 0.50
C VAL A 83 3.24 2.75 0.12
N VAL A 84 2.43 2.40 1.12
CA VAL A 84 1.06 1.91 0.93
C VAL A 84 0.09 2.90 1.56
N VAL A 85 -0.86 3.38 0.76
CA VAL A 85 -1.95 4.24 1.21
C VAL A 85 -3.25 3.43 1.19
N PRO A 86 -3.75 2.97 2.35
CA PRO A 86 -4.98 2.20 2.46
C PRO A 86 -6.22 3.07 2.22
N GLY A 87 -7.37 2.41 2.09
CA GLY A 87 -8.67 3.06 2.07
C GLY A 87 -9.28 3.21 3.46
N GLY A 88 -10.58 3.49 3.47
CA GLY A 88 -11.35 3.91 4.64
C GLY A 88 -12.13 5.19 4.36
N ILE A 89 -12.41 5.99 5.38
CA ILE A 89 -13.01 7.32 5.23
C ILE A 89 -11.89 8.33 4.92
N VAL A 90 -11.63 8.53 3.63
CA VAL A 90 -10.46 9.27 3.15
C VAL A 90 -10.68 10.78 3.02
N ASP A 91 -11.86 11.32 3.29
CA ASP A 91 -12.15 12.76 3.11
C ASP A 91 -11.17 13.69 3.85
N ALA A 92 -10.79 13.31 5.07
CA ALA A 92 -9.83 14.08 5.88
C ALA A 92 -8.40 13.98 5.31
N PRO A 93 -7.77 12.79 5.18
CA PRO A 93 -6.40 12.70 4.65
C PRO A 93 -6.28 13.16 3.19
N GLU A 94 -7.35 13.06 2.39
CA GLU A 94 -7.37 13.57 1.01
C GLU A 94 -7.28 15.10 0.95
N ARG A 95 -7.86 15.81 1.92
CA ARG A 95 -7.85 17.29 1.99
C ARG A 95 -6.70 17.86 2.81
N ASP A 96 -6.00 17.00 3.55
CA ASP A 96 -4.89 17.41 4.40
C ASP A 96 -3.63 17.68 3.55
N PRO A 97 -3.14 18.94 3.50
CA PRO A 97 -1.93 19.27 2.75
C PRO A 97 -0.68 18.59 3.31
N ILE A 98 -0.63 18.26 4.61
CA ILE A 98 0.49 17.56 5.23
C ILE A 98 0.57 16.14 4.66
N VAL A 99 -0.57 15.43 4.65
CA VAL A 99 -0.66 14.07 4.12
C VAL A 99 -0.36 14.03 2.62
N THR A 100 -1.05 14.86 1.83
CA THR A 100 -0.90 14.84 0.37
C THR A 100 0.49 15.29 -0.09
N SER A 101 1.12 16.26 0.61
CA SER A 101 2.50 16.66 0.32
C SER A 101 3.49 15.54 0.69
N TRP A 102 3.32 14.89 1.83
CA TRP A 102 4.16 13.76 2.21
C TRP A 102 4.07 12.62 1.19
N VAL A 103 2.86 12.24 0.74
CA VAL A 103 2.68 11.22 -0.31
C VAL A 103 3.40 11.62 -1.61
N ARG A 104 3.31 12.90 -2.00
CA ARG A 104 4.01 13.43 -3.18
C ARG A 104 5.54 13.42 -3.01
N GLU A 105 6.05 13.72 -1.82
CA GLU A 105 7.49 13.65 -1.52
C GLU A 105 7.98 12.20 -1.57
N ARG A 106 7.23 11.26 -0.99
CA ARG A 106 7.58 9.84 -1.03
C ARG A 106 7.56 9.28 -2.44
N TRP A 107 6.66 9.73 -3.31
CA TRP A 107 6.71 9.38 -4.73
C TRP A 107 8.09 9.61 -5.37
N THR A 108 8.77 10.71 -5.02
CA THR A 108 10.08 11.04 -5.61
C THR A 108 11.21 10.13 -5.13
N SER A 109 11.10 9.58 -3.92
CA SER A 109 12.18 8.84 -3.22
C SER A 109 11.91 7.33 -3.08
N SER A 110 10.67 6.88 -3.22
CA SER A 110 10.28 5.47 -3.12
C SER A 110 10.41 4.75 -4.46
N ALA A 111 10.70 3.44 -4.39
CA ALA A 111 10.62 2.56 -5.55
C ALA A 111 9.16 2.35 -5.99
N VAL A 112 8.22 2.27 -5.04
CA VAL A 112 6.79 2.11 -5.30
C VAL A 112 5.94 2.93 -4.33
N VAL A 113 4.93 3.62 -4.84
CA VAL A 113 3.78 4.14 -4.06
C VAL A 113 2.52 3.40 -4.52
N ALA A 114 1.84 2.74 -3.59
CA ALA A 114 0.67 1.92 -3.85
C ALA A 114 -0.54 2.44 -3.09
N SER A 115 -1.74 2.27 -3.65
CA SER A 115 -2.98 2.41 -2.89
C SER A 115 -3.81 1.13 -2.83
N VAL A 116 -4.58 1.02 -1.76
CA VAL A 116 -5.67 0.06 -1.61
C VAL A 116 -6.98 0.82 -1.52
N CYS A 117 -8.02 0.34 -2.19
CA CYS A 117 -9.39 0.84 -2.07
C CYS A 117 -9.45 2.36 -2.32
N THR A 118 -10.11 3.10 -1.44
CA THR A 118 -10.25 4.56 -1.49
C THR A 118 -8.95 5.32 -1.21
N GLY A 119 -7.85 4.65 -0.86
CA GLY A 119 -6.53 5.29 -0.80
C GLY A 119 -6.11 5.92 -2.14
N ALA A 120 -6.68 5.46 -3.25
CA ALA A 120 -6.49 6.06 -4.57
C ALA A 120 -6.89 7.56 -4.62
N PHE A 121 -7.84 7.99 -3.79
CA PHE A 121 -8.24 9.41 -3.72
C PHE A 121 -7.14 10.28 -3.13
N VAL A 122 -6.41 9.78 -2.13
CA VAL A 122 -5.27 10.50 -1.53
C VAL A 122 -4.12 10.61 -2.55
N LEU A 123 -3.86 9.55 -3.33
CA LEU A 123 -2.88 9.59 -4.42
C LEU A 123 -3.30 10.56 -5.54
N ALA A 124 -4.60 10.61 -5.86
CA ALA A 124 -5.15 11.56 -6.83
C ALA A 124 -5.02 13.01 -6.33
N ALA A 125 -5.34 13.29 -5.06
CA ALA A 125 -5.16 14.58 -4.43
C ALA A 125 -3.68 15.02 -4.39
N ALA A 126 -2.76 14.06 -4.22
CA ALA A 126 -1.33 14.29 -4.35
C ALA A 126 -0.87 14.53 -5.80
N GLY A 127 -1.77 14.46 -6.80
CA GLY A 127 -1.48 14.71 -8.22
C GLY A 127 -0.67 13.59 -8.88
N LEU A 128 -0.67 12.39 -8.31
CA LEU A 128 0.18 11.29 -8.77
C LEU A 128 -0.48 10.41 -9.85
N LEU A 129 -1.79 10.55 -10.04
CA LEU A 129 -2.59 9.66 -10.90
C LEU A 129 -2.99 10.26 -12.25
N ASP A 130 -2.63 11.52 -12.50
CA ASP A 130 -3.04 12.24 -13.72
C ASP A 130 -2.54 11.53 -14.99
N GLY A 131 -3.46 11.30 -15.94
CA GLY A 131 -3.20 10.60 -17.20
C GLY A 131 -3.05 9.08 -17.09
N LEU A 132 -2.97 8.53 -15.87
CA LEU A 132 -2.75 7.10 -15.63
C LEU A 132 -4.05 6.32 -15.60
N LYS A 133 -3.97 5.06 -16.03
CA LYS A 133 -5.04 4.07 -15.79
C LYS A 133 -4.96 3.58 -14.36
N VAL A 134 -6.04 3.66 -13.59
CA VAL A 134 -6.04 3.23 -12.18
C VAL A 134 -7.32 2.48 -11.85
N THR A 135 -7.30 1.70 -10.77
CA THR A 135 -8.51 1.14 -10.17
C THR A 135 -8.63 1.64 -8.73
N THR A 136 -9.83 1.50 -8.17
CA THR A 136 -10.14 1.77 -6.76
C THR A 136 -11.27 0.82 -6.37
N HIS A 137 -11.79 0.93 -5.15
CA HIS A 137 -12.95 0.18 -4.72
C HIS A 137 -14.10 0.35 -5.71
N ARG A 138 -14.81 -0.75 -6.02
CA ARG A 138 -15.80 -0.80 -7.10
C ARG A 138 -16.87 0.29 -6.95
N GLU A 139 -17.34 0.50 -5.73
CA GLU A 139 -18.40 1.47 -5.43
C GLU A 139 -17.95 2.93 -5.61
N ASP A 140 -16.63 3.17 -5.56
CA ASP A 140 -16.04 4.50 -5.56
C ASP A 140 -15.45 4.91 -6.93
N GLN A 141 -15.43 3.99 -7.91
CA GLN A 141 -14.86 4.24 -9.24
C GLN A 141 -15.50 5.45 -9.93
N ALA A 142 -16.83 5.55 -9.90
CA ALA A 142 -17.55 6.66 -10.51
C ALA A 142 -17.29 8.00 -9.79
N VAL A 143 -17.07 7.94 -8.46
CA VAL A 143 -16.76 9.13 -7.66
C VAL A 143 -15.34 9.60 -7.94
N LEU A 144 -14.36 8.69 -8.01
CA LEU A 144 -12.97 9.00 -8.33
C LEU A 144 -12.87 9.66 -9.71
N ALA A 145 -13.50 9.06 -10.73
CA ALA A 145 -13.49 9.59 -12.10
C ALA A 145 -14.11 10.99 -12.20
N ARG A 146 -15.19 11.24 -11.43
CA ARG A 146 -15.85 12.56 -11.41
C ARG A 146 -15.00 13.61 -10.71
N ARG A 147 -14.35 13.28 -9.59
CA ARG A 147 -13.55 14.23 -8.79
C ARG A 147 -12.19 14.53 -9.43
N TYR A 148 -11.61 13.56 -10.13
CA TYR A 148 -10.30 13.66 -10.75
C TYR A 148 -10.39 13.29 -12.24
N PRO A 149 -10.90 14.19 -13.11
CA PRO A 149 -11.19 13.87 -14.51
C PRO A 149 -9.94 13.58 -15.37
N ALA A 150 -8.74 13.95 -14.91
CA ALA A 150 -7.49 13.59 -15.55
C ALA A 150 -7.10 12.11 -15.32
N VAL A 151 -7.71 11.44 -14.34
CA VAL A 151 -7.44 10.05 -13.98
C VAL A 151 -8.31 9.11 -14.81
N ARG A 152 -7.71 8.09 -15.43
CA ARG A 152 -8.43 7.11 -16.26
C ARG A 152 -8.83 5.90 -15.41
N VAL A 153 -9.97 6.00 -14.72
CA VAL A 153 -10.45 4.90 -13.87
C VAL A 153 -10.90 3.71 -14.75
N VAL A 154 -10.38 2.51 -14.44
CA VAL A 154 -10.73 1.25 -15.10
C VAL A 154 -11.44 0.30 -14.12
N GLY A 155 -12.58 -0.24 -14.56
CA GLY A 155 -13.33 -1.27 -13.84
C GLY A 155 -12.76 -2.68 -14.05
N ASP A 156 -13.30 -3.66 -13.33
CA ASP A 156 -12.98 -5.10 -13.46
C ASP A 156 -11.48 -5.43 -13.38
N ARG A 157 -10.77 -4.69 -12.51
CA ARG A 157 -9.36 -4.91 -12.21
C ARG A 157 -9.16 -5.02 -10.71
N ARG A 158 -8.50 -6.11 -10.27
CA ARG A 158 -8.04 -6.24 -8.88
C ARG A 158 -6.97 -5.21 -8.59
N TRP A 159 -6.00 -5.05 -9.48
CA TRP A 159 -5.00 -4.01 -9.39
C TRP A 159 -4.53 -3.52 -10.77
N VAL A 160 -3.92 -2.34 -10.77
CA VAL A 160 -3.18 -1.76 -11.89
C VAL A 160 -1.82 -1.30 -11.38
N ASP A 161 -0.75 -1.63 -12.10
CA ASP A 161 0.63 -1.34 -11.73
C ASP A 161 1.37 -0.73 -12.93
N HIS A 162 1.93 0.46 -12.75
CA HIS A 162 2.75 1.20 -13.73
C HIS A 162 4.24 1.22 -13.33
N GLY A 163 4.68 0.25 -12.53
CA GLY A 163 6.03 0.18 -11.99
C GLY A 163 6.15 1.01 -10.73
N ARG A 164 6.33 2.33 -10.84
CA ARG A 164 6.50 3.19 -9.65
C ARG A 164 5.21 3.43 -8.89
N ILE A 165 4.06 3.39 -9.55
CA ILE A 165 2.75 3.60 -8.91
C ILE A 165 1.83 2.42 -9.17
N ALA A 166 1.12 1.99 -8.13
CA ALA A 166 0.13 0.93 -8.24
C ALA A 166 -1.14 1.29 -7.49
N THR A 167 -2.28 0.80 -7.95
CA THR A 167 -3.58 1.00 -7.30
C THR A 167 -4.34 -0.32 -7.30
N SER A 168 -4.99 -0.66 -6.21
CA SER A 168 -5.85 -1.84 -6.11
C SER A 168 -7.30 -1.48 -5.77
N GLY A 169 -8.19 -2.43 -6.03
CA GLY A 169 -9.59 -2.37 -5.64
C GLY A 169 -9.77 -2.50 -4.12
N GLY A 170 -10.82 -3.20 -3.69
CA GLY A 170 -11.09 -3.39 -2.25
C GLY A 170 -10.08 -4.29 -1.53
N ILE A 171 -10.37 -4.53 -0.25
CA ILE A 171 -9.58 -5.30 0.72
C ILE A 171 -8.78 -6.47 0.11
N SER A 172 -9.47 -7.45 -0.47
CA SER A 172 -8.80 -8.66 -0.98
C SER A 172 -7.83 -8.36 -2.11
N ALA A 173 -8.15 -7.40 -2.97
CA ALA A 173 -7.29 -6.98 -4.05
C ALA A 173 -6.05 -6.22 -3.56
N GLY A 174 -6.13 -5.58 -2.39
CA GLY A 174 -4.97 -5.01 -1.70
C GLY A 174 -3.95 -6.07 -1.29
N ILE A 175 -4.42 -7.21 -0.75
CA ILE A 175 -3.57 -8.36 -0.41
C ILE A 175 -2.91 -8.92 -1.67
N ASP A 176 -3.67 -9.12 -2.76
CA ASP A 176 -3.13 -9.61 -4.02
C ASP A 176 -2.08 -8.66 -4.62
N LEU A 177 -2.32 -7.34 -4.54
CA LEU A 177 -1.34 -6.34 -4.98
C LEU A 177 -0.07 -6.42 -4.13
N SER A 178 -0.18 -6.55 -2.81
CA SER A 178 1.00 -6.71 -1.95
C SER A 178 1.79 -7.97 -2.28
N LEU A 179 1.13 -9.09 -2.59
CA LEU A 179 1.80 -10.33 -3.02
C LEU A 179 2.48 -10.15 -4.38
N HIS A 180 1.84 -9.44 -5.31
CA HIS A 180 2.44 -9.04 -6.58
C HIS A 180 3.70 -8.18 -6.36
N LEU A 181 3.66 -7.21 -5.44
CA LEU A 181 4.83 -6.41 -5.07
C LEU A 181 5.94 -7.27 -4.45
N VAL A 182 5.63 -8.22 -3.56
CA VAL A 182 6.60 -9.20 -3.07
C VAL A 182 7.24 -9.95 -4.24
N GLY A 183 6.45 -10.37 -5.23
CA GLY A 183 6.93 -11.06 -6.43
C GLY A 183 7.87 -10.20 -7.28
N ARG A 184 7.64 -8.89 -7.36
CA ARG A 184 8.52 -7.95 -8.06
C ARG A 184 9.90 -7.81 -7.40
N PHE A 185 9.97 -7.89 -6.08
CA PHE A 185 11.21 -7.65 -5.34
C PHE A 185 11.97 -8.93 -4.98
N LEU A 186 11.27 -10.03 -4.71
CA LEU A 186 11.85 -11.30 -4.23
C LEU A 186 11.61 -12.47 -5.19
N GLY A 187 10.94 -12.22 -6.31
CA GLY A 187 10.57 -13.24 -7.29
C GLY A 187 9.24 -13.93 -6.98
N ILE A 188 8.57 -14.40 -8.05
CA ILE A 188 7.24 -15.01 -7.99
C ILE A 188 7.17 -16.23 -7.07
N GLY A 189 8.25 -17.02 -6.97
CA GLY A 189 8.31 -18.18 -6.09
C GLY A 189 8.15 -17.81 -4.62
N HIS A 190 8.79 -16.70 -4.18
CA HIS A 190 8.67 -16.22 -2.80
C HIS A 190 7.30 -15.64 -2.50
N ALA A 191 6.68 -14.95 -3.47
CA ALA A 191 5.31 -14.46 -3.34
C ALA A 191 4.30 -15.61 -3.19
N ARG A 192 4.40 -16.66 -4.02
CA ARG A 192 3.56 -17.85 -3.90
C ARG A 192 3.76 -18.58 -2.57
N ALA A 193 5.01 -18.72 -2.11
CA ALA A 193 5.30 -19.30 -0.81
C ALA A 193 4.72 -18.45 0.35
N THR A 194 4.74 -17.12 0.20
CA THR A 194 4.12 -16.17 1.15
C THR A 194 2.61 -16.38 1.21
N ALA A 195 1.93 -16.40 0.07
CA ALA A 195 0.50 -16.68 0.00
C ALA A 195 0.14 -18.03 0.62
N HIS A 196 0.91 -19.09 0.29
CA HIS A 196 0.72 -20.42 0.86
C HIS A 196 0.89 -20.43 2.39
N GLN A 197 1.91 -19.75 2.93
CA GLN A 197 2.12 -19.65 4.37
C GLN A 197 1.01 -18.88 5.09
N MET A 198 0.33 -17.96 4.40
CA MET A 198 -0.84 -17.26 4.89
C MET A 198 -2.14 -18.05 4.74
N GLU A 199 -2.09 -19.23 4.10
CA GLU A 199 -3.27 -19.99 3.68
C GLU A 199 -4.23 -19.15 2.82
N TYR A 200 -3.66 -18.28 1.98
CA TYR A 200 -4.40 -17.33 1.16
C TYR A 200 -4.44 -17.79 -0.31
N ASP A 201 -5.66 -17.91 -0.86
CA ASP A 201 -5.89 -18.22 -2.30
C ASP A 201 -5.58 -16.99 -3.17
N TRP A 202 -4.28 -16.81 -3.49
CA TRP A 202 -3.79 -15.64 -4.20
C TRP A 202 -4.30 -15.56 -5.65
N ARG A 203 -4.96 -14.45 -5.99
CA ARG A 203 -5.33 -14.12 -7.38
C ARG A 203 -4.17 -13.41 -8.07
N GLU A 204 -3.29 -14.20 -8.68
CA GLU A 204 -2.10 -13.69 -9.38
C GLU A 204 -2.42 -12.76 -10.57
N SER A 205 -3.59 -12.93 -11.19
CA SER A 205 -4.00 -12.11 -12.33
C SER A 205 -4.59 -10.76 -11.86
N PRO A 206 -4.26 -9.64 -12.53
CA PRO A 206 -4.89 -8.34 -12.26
C PRO A 206 -6.36 -8.27 -12.71
N ALA A 207 -6.87 -9.28 -13.41
CA ALA A 207 -8.27 -9.35 -13.83
C ALA A 207 -9.20 -9.52 -12.63
N GLY A 208 -10.24 -8.67 -12.58
CA GLY A 208 -11.29 -8.66 -11.56
C GLY A 208 -12.26 -9.82 -11.66
#